data_AF-A0A969JYM3-F1
#
_entry.id   AF-A0A969JYM3-F1
#
_cell.length_a   1.000
_cell.length_b   1.000
_cell.length_c   1.000
_cell.angle_alpha   90.00
_cell.angle_beta   90.00
_cell.angle_gamma   90.00
#
_symmetry.space_group_name_H-M   'P 1'
#
loop_
_entity.id
_entity.type
_entity.pdbx_description
1 polymer ?
#
loop_
_entity_poly.entity_id
_entity_poly.type
_entity_poly.pdbx_seq_one_letter_code
_entity_poly.pdbx_strand_id
1 'polypeptide(L)'
;MSFKVTLSRASIIGVITLLLAGCARAAASPTPIPPTSTATKENRPMPSPTAVPTQSPTPTAIPVATPIPKAGDNRVDGWGIEQVWVPAGSFLMGTGDTSNLEPPAWAARILASEQPQHEVTITQGYWLDKYEVTNAAFQAFVEDGGYLNEEFWSEEGWRWLSRKVVEQLPVSCGDEDEANHPRVCITWYEAEAYARWRGGRLPTEAEWEFAARGPQSLIYPWGNEFDESKAKCRRQQRLNTSGQLP
;
A
#
# COMPACT_ATOMS: atom_id res chain seq x y z
N MET A 1 44.03 27.36 23.89
CA MET A 1 45.25 26.53 23.94
C MET A 1 45.04 25.35 23.01
N SER A 2 45.97 25.21 22.07
CA SER A 2 45.91 24.37 20.87
C SER A 2 45.96 22.88 21.17
N PHE A 3 45.20 22.07 20.43
CA PHE A 3 45.64 20.74 20.02
C PHE A 3 45.31 20.51 18.55
N LYS A 4 46.36 20.56 17.73
CA LYS A 4 46.39 20.07 16.35
C LYS A 4 46.61 18.56 16.40
N VAL A 5 45.89 17.80 15.58
CA VAL A 5 46.38 16.52 15.07
C VAL A 5 46.25 16.56 13.55
N THR A 6 47.40 16.39 12.90
CA THR A 6 47.61 16.30 11.45
C THR A 6 48.39 15.01 11.24
N LEU A 7 47.99 14.19 10.27
CA LEU A 7 48.80 13.28 9.41
C LEU A 7 47.80 12.41 8.62
N SER A 8 48.01 11.89 7.41
CA SER A 8 48.77 12.25 6.20
C SER A 8 48.48 11.14 5.17
N ARG A 9 47.99 11.54 3.98
CA ARG A 9 48.22 11.03 2.59
C ARG A 9 48.43 9.54 2.29
N ALA A 10 47.65 9.03 1.30
CA ALA A 10 48.10 8.43 0.02
C ALA A 10 46.86 8.04 -0.83
N SER A 11 46.50 8.73 -1.93
CA SER A 11 46.94 8.51 -3.33
C SER A 11 46.83 7.06 -3.84
N ILE A 12 45.78 6.75 -4.60
CA ILE A 12 45.86 5.85 -5.77
C ILE A 12 45.12 6.50 -6.94
N ILE A 13 45.92 6.76 -7.97
CA ILE A 13 45.58 7.22 -9.31
C ILE A 13 45.26 5.98 -10.14
N GLY A 14 44.12 5.99 -10.84
CA GLY A 14 43.73 4.94 -11.78
C GLY A 14 43.09 5.55 -13.02
N VAL A 15 43.92 6.16 -13.85
CA VAL A 15 43.60 6.63 -15.21
C VAL A 15 43.63 5.42 -16.15
N ILE A 16 42.51 5.14 -16.82
CA ILE A 16 42.51 4.33 -18.05
C ILE A 16 41.70 5.09 -19.11
N THR A 17 42.44 5.59 -20.09
CA THR A 17 41.97 6.21 -21.34
C THR A 17 42.58 5.41 -22.51
N LEU A 18 41.95 5.49 -23.69
CA LEU A 18 42.26 4.90 -25.02
C LEU A 18 41.70 3.47 -25.25
N LEU A 19 40.93 3.18 -26.30
CA LEU A 19 41.05 3.62 -27.70
C LEU A 19 39.70 3.80 -28.41
N LEU A 20 39.63 4.84 -29.23
CA LEU A 20 38.68 5.06 -30.33
C LEU A 20 39.00 4.13 -31.51
N ALA A 21 37.96 3.56 -32.11
CA ALA A 21 37.91 3.28 -33.55
C ALA A 21 36.45 3.39 -34.01
N GLY A 22 36.14 4.50 -34.71
CA GLY A 22 34.87 4.66 -35.40
C GLY A 22 34.86 3.89 -36.72
N CYS A 23 33.67 3.48 -37.15
CA CYS A 23 33.37 3.38 -38.57
C CYS A 23 31.86 3.51 -38.81
N ALA A 24 31.53 4.49 -39.65
CA ALA A 24 30.38 4.60 -40.56
C ALA A 24 28.93 4.50 -40.03
N ARG A 25 28.25 5.65 -40.12
CA ARG A 25 26.80 5.78 -40.36
C ARG A 25 26.42 5.19 -41.72
N ALA A 26 25.33 4.43 -41.78
CA ALA A 26 24.46 4.40 -42.96
C ALA A 26 23.02 4.12 -42.51
N ALA A 27 22.14 5.10 -42.74
CA ALA A 27 20.69 4.94 -42.72
C ALA A 27 20.22 4.80 -44.18
N ALA A 28 19.40 3.80 -44.50
CA ALA A 28 18.29 3.88 -45.44
C ALA A 28 17.61 2.50 -45.67
N SER A 29 16.35 2.44 -45.24
CA SER A 29 15.18 1.89 -45.94
C SER A 29 14.93 0.37 -46.07
N PRO A 30 13.64 -0.04 -46.02
CA PRO A 30 13.20 -1.43 -45.93
C PRO A 30 13.07 -2.10 -47.30
N THR A 31 13.43 -3.39 -47.37
CA THR A 31 13.25 -4.27 -48.53
C THR A 31 12.30 -5.44 -48.20
N PRO A 32 11.74 -6.10 -49.22
CA PRO A 32 10.29 -6.24 -49.39
C PRO A 32 9.69 -7.56 -48.85
N ILE A 33 8.37 -7.52 -48.71
CA ILE A 33 7.48 -8.64 -48.35
C ILE A 33 7.66 -9.81 -49.34
N PRO A 34 7.78 -11.07 -48.87
CA PRO A 34 7.85 -12.24 -49.73
C PRO A 34 6.48 -12.57 -50.35
N PRO A 35 6.43 -13.14 -51.58
CA PRO A 35 5.17 -13.46 -52.25
C PRO A 35 4.46 -14.66 -51.64
N THR A 36 3.13 -14.56 -51.65
CA THR A 36 2.12 -15.60 -51.42
C THR A 36 2.50 -16.94 -52.05
N SER A 37 2.65 -17.98 -51.23
CA SER A 37 2.83 -19.36 -51.69
C SER A 37 1.46 -19.97 -52.02
N THR A 38 1.25 -20.21 -53.32
CA THR A 38 0.14 -20.99 -53.87
C THR A 38 0.35 -22.47 -53.56
N ALA A 39 -0.56 -23.06 -52.79
CA ALA A 39 -0.56 -24.49 -52.47
C ALA A 39 -0.76 -25.35 -53.74
N THR A 40 0.25 -26.15 -54.08
CA THR A 40 0.14 -27.22 -55.08
C THR A 40 -0.28 -28.50 -54.37
N LYS A 41 -1.39 -29.11 -54.81
CA LYS A 41 -1.85 -30.41 -54.31
C LYS A 41 -0.91 -31.51 -54.82
N GLU A 42 -0.18 -32.14 -53.92
CA GLU A 42 0.54 -33.38 -54.19
C GLU A 42 -0.22 -34.56 -53.55
N ASN A 43 -0.67 -35.51 -54.39
CA ASN A 43 -1.39 -36.71 -53.98
C ASN A 43 -0.40 -37.75 -53.45
N ARG A 44 -0.33 -37.93 -52.12
CA ARG A 44 0.37 -39.04 -51.47
C ARG A 44 -0.62 -40.18 -51.16
N PRO A 45 -0.24 -41.47 -51.31
CA PRO A 45 -1.11 -42.60 -50.97
C PRO A 45 -1.48 -42.63 -49.48
N MET A 46 -2.74 -42.99 -49.23
CA MET A 46 -3.40 -43.05 -47.93
C MET A 46 -2.76 -44.10 -47.00
N PRO A 47 -2.33 -43.75 -45.77
CA PRO A 47 -2.03 -44.75 -44.75
C PRO A 47 -3.33 -45.33 -44.18
N SER A 48 -3.32 -46.66 -43.96
CA SER A 48 -4.41 -47.39 -43.29
C SER A 48 -4.65 -46.86 -41.87
N PRO A 49 -5.89 -46.79 -41.37
CA PRO A 49 -6.19 -46.24 -40.06
C PRO A 49 -5.71 -47.19 -38.95
N THR A 50 -4.60 -46.85 -38.29
CA THR A 50 -4.27 -47.42 -36.98
C THR A 50 -5.31 -46.91 -35.98
N ALA A 51 -6.06 -47.82 -35.35
CA ALA A 51 -7.02 -47.48 -34.30
C ALA A 51 -6.29 -46.77 -33.15
N VAL A 52 -6.58 -45.47 -32.99
CA VAL A 52 -6.15 -44.69 -31.83
C VAL A 52 -7.02 -45.13 -30.64
N PRO A 53 -6.45 -45.53 -29.49
CA PRO A 53 -7.25 -45.83 -28.32
C PRO A 53 -7.98 -44.55 -27.89
N THR A 54 -9.32 -44.59 -27.93
CA THR A 54 -10.19 -43.53 -27.40
C THR A 54 -10.02 -43.45 -25.90
N GLN A 55 -9.17 -42.54 -25.43
CA GLN A 55 -9.15 -42.14 -24.03
C GLN A 55 -10.40 -41.30 -23.76
N SER A 56 -11.21 -41.74 -22.79
CA SER A 56 -12.34 -40.97 -22.27
C SER A 56 -11.81 -39.63 -21.74
N PRO A 57 -12.44 -38.47 -22.04
CA PRO A 57 -11.96 -37.20 -21.51
C PRO A 57 -11.98 -37.25 -19.99
N THR A 58 -10.81 -37.05 -19.36
CA THR A 58 -10.72 -36.81 -17.93
C THR A 58 -11.68 -35.68 -17.57
N PRO A 59 -12.59 -35.84 -16.60
CA PRO A 59 -13.48 -34.76 -16.20
C PRO A 59 -12.63 -33.58 -15.75
N THR A 60 -12.74 -32.45 -16.47
CA THR A 60 -12.19 -31.17 -16.03
C THR A 60 -12.74 -30.89 -14.65
N ALA A 61 -11.88 -30.86 -13.63
CA ALA A 61 -12.29 -30.50 -12.28
C ALA A 61 -13.01 -29.15 -12.34
N ILE A 62 -14.28 -29.13 -11.91
CA ILE A 62 -15.03 -27.89 -11.75
C ILE A 62 -14.20 -27.01 -10.80
N PRO A 63 -13.90 -25.74 -11.14
CA PRO A 63 -13.19 -24.87 -10.22
C PRO A 63 -14.00 -24.80 -8.93
N VAL A 64 -13.40 -25.29 -7.83
CA VAL A 64 -13.98 -25.16 -6.50
C VAL A 64 -14.13 -23.68 -6.24
N ALA A 65 -15.37 -23.19 -6.10
CA ALA A 65 -15.63 -21.80 -5.81
C ALA A 65 -14.95 -21.45 -4.49
N THR A 66 -14.01 -20.51 -4.51
CA THR A 66 -13.39 -19.98 -3.29
C THR A 66 -14.51 -19.41 -2.42
N PRO A 67 -14.63 -19.81 -1.14
CA PRO A 67 -15.67 -19.28 -0.26
C PRO A 67 -15.52 -17.76 -0.15
N ILE A 68 -16.63 -17.05 -0.29
CA ILE A 68 -16.68 -15.59 -0.11
C ILE A 68 -16.38 -15.30 1.38
N PRO A 69 -15.37 -14.47 1.70
CA PRO A 69 -15.07 -14.13 3.08
C PRO A 69 -16.22 -13.41 3.77
N LYS A 70 -16.35 -13.61 5.08
CA LYS A 70 -17.34 -12.99 5.96
C LYS A 70 -16.73 -11.82 6.71
N ALA A 71 -17.58 -10.89 7.16
CA ALA A 71 -17.14 -9.75 7.96
C ALA A 71 -16.32 -10.23 9.17
N GLY A 72 -15.13 -9.66 9.35
CA GLY A 72 -14.25 -10.03 10.46
C GLY A 72 -13.38 -11.27 10.21
N ASP A 73 -13.51 -11.95 9.06
CA ASP A 73 -12.55 -12.99 8.66
C ASP A 73 -11.14 -12.37 8.62
N ASN A 74 -10.16 -13.12 9.11
CA ASN A 74 -8.78 -12.66 9.19
C ASN A 74 -7.92 -13.38 8.15
N ARG A 75 -6.94 -12.67 7.60
CA ARG A 75 -5.84 -13.26 6.82
C ARG A 75 -4.51 -12.62 7.22
N VAL A 76 -3.42 -13.24 6.81
CA VAL A 76 -2.07 -12.68 6.89
C VAL A 76 -1.53 -12.58 5.46
N ASP A 77 -1.01 -11.41 5.08
CA ASP A 77 -0.43 -11.21 3.76
C ASP A 77 0.99 -11.79 3.64
N GLY A 78 1.62 -11.63 2.47
CA GLY A 78 2.99 -12.11 2.22
C GLY A 78 4.07 -11.44 3.08
N TRP A 79 3.73 -10.35 3.77
CA TRP A 79 4.62 -9.57 4.64
C TRP A 79 4.34 -9.82 6.12
N GLY A 80 3.46 -10.77 6.46
CA GLY A 80 3.13 -11.09 7.85
C GLY A 80 2.14 -10.13 8.49
N ILE A 81 1.46 -9.26 7.71
CA ILE A 81 0.51 -8.28 8.24
C ILE A 81 -0.88 -8.88 8.34
N GLU A 82 -1.47 -8.79 9.54
CA GLU A 82 -2.86 -9.19 9.79
C GLU A 82 -3.83 -8.22 9.11
N GLN A 83 -4.77 -8.78 8.35
CA GLN A 83 -5.83 -8.06 7.68
C GLN A 83 -7.19 -8.64 8.02
N VAL A 84 -8.20 -7.78 8.05
CA VAL A 84 -9.60 -8.13 8.29
C VAL A 84 -10.44 -7.89 7.04
N TRP A 85 -11.38 -8.79 6.76
CA TRP A 85 -12.32 -8.62 5.66
C TRP A 85 -13.46 -7.67 6.04
N VAL A 86 -13.64 -6.65 5.21
CA VAL A 86 -14.77 -5.71 5.25
C VAL A 86 -15.66 -6.01 4.04
N PRO A 87 -16.91 -6.48 4.24
CA PRO A 87 -17.79 -6.82 3.12
C PRO A 87 -18.31 -5.56 2.41
N ALA A 88 -18.81 -5.72 1.19
CA ALA A 88 -19.64 -4.69 0.56
C ALA A 88 -20.90 -4.41 1.41
N GLY A 89 -21.40 -3.18 1.36
CA GLY A 89 -22.56 -2.77 2.13
C GLY A 89 -22.81 -1.27 2.06
N SER A 90 -23.91 -0.83 2.65
CA SER A 90 -24.28 0.58 2.75
C SER A 90 -24.35 0.99 4.21
N PHE A 91 -24.03 2.25 4.48
CA PHE A 91 -24.09 2.85 5.81
C PHE A 91 -24.36 4.35 5.72
N LEU A 92 -24.73 4.94 6.84
CA LEU A 92 -24.76 6.38 7.00
C LEU A 92 -23.36 6.87 7.38
N MET A 93 -22.71 7.58 6.45
CA MET A 93 -21.42 8.24 6.63
C MET A 93 -21.61 9.65 7.17
N GLY A 94 -20.69 10.07 8.04
CA GLY A 94 -20.69 11.40 8.64
C GLY A 94 -21.60 11.52 9.86
N THR A 95 -21.76 12.76 10.32
CA THR A 95 -22.46 13.11 11.54
C THR A 95 -23.80 13.77 11.23
N GLY A 96 -24.84 13.34 11.95
CA GLY A 96 -26.21 13.84 11.79
C GLY A 96 -26.40 15.27 12.34
N ASP A 97 -27.63 15.62 12.70
CA ASP A 97 -27.94 16.94 13.24
C ASP A 97 -27.21 17.20 14.56
N THR A 98 -26.24 18.13 14.55
CA THR A 98 -25.50 18.58 15.73
C THR A 98 -25.99 19.91 16.28
N SER A 99 -27.17 20.40 15.88
CA SER A 99 -27.69 21.72 16.29
C SER A 99 -27.79 21.91 17.80
N ASN A 100 -27.95 20.81 18.55
CA ASN A 100 -28.00 20.80 20.02
C ASN A 100 -26.64 20.54 20.69
N LEU A 101 -25.55 20.40 19.92
CA LEU A 101 -24.20 20.26 20.46
C LEU A 101 -23.51 21.62 20.50
N GLU A 102 -22.91 21.94 21.65
CA GLU A 102 -22.03 23.11 21.80
C GLU A 102 -20.58 22.63 21.92
N PRO A 103 -19.89 22.34 20.80
CA PRO A 103 -18.53 21.87 20.87
C PRO A 103 -17.56 22.97 21.32
N PRO A 104 -16.44 22.62 21.97
CA PRO A 104 -15.38 23.58 22.24
C PRO A 104 -14.87 24.16 20.90
N ALA A 105 -14.38 25.41 20.94
CA ALA A 105 -14.01 26.16 19.74
C ALA A 105 -13.03 25.43 18.80
N TRP A 106 -12.13 24.60 19.35
CA TRP A 106 -11.19 23.80 18.56
C TRP A 106 -11.87 22.68 17.75
N ALA A 107 -13.02 22.18 18.20
CA ALA A 107 -13.77 21.09 17.58
C ALA A 107 -14.88 21.59 16.64
N ALA A 108 -15.31 22.85 16.76
CA ALA A 108 -16.41 23.40 15.96
C ALA A 108 -16.19 23.27 14.44
N ARG A 109 -14.96 23.53 13.96
CA ARG A 109 -14.63 23.37 12.53
C ARG A 109 -14.58 21.91 12.08
N ILE A 110 -14.21 21.00 12.98
CA ILE A 110 -14.12 19.56 12.70
C ILE A 110 -15.53 18.98 12.55
N LEU A 111 -16.43 19.30 13.48
CA LEU A 111 -17.83 18.87 13.42
C LEU A 111 -18.58 19.41 12.20
N ALA A 112 -18.23 20.60 11.73
CA ALA A 112 -18.79 21.15 10.50
C ALA A 112 -18.33 20.38 9.25
N SER A 113 -17.09 19.86 9.22
CA SER A 113 -16.60 19.03 8.11
C SER A 113 -17.15 17.60 8.10
N GLU A 114 -17.73 17.14 9.21
CA GLU A 114 -18.35 15.81 9.31
C GLU A 114 -19.82 15.79 8.85
N GLN A 115 -20.41 16.94 8.53
CA GLN A 115 -21.82 17.08 8.14
C GLN A 115 -21.99 17.33 6.63
N PRO A 116 -23.14 16.95 6.04
CA PRO A 116 -24.25 16.21 6.66
C PRO A 116 -24.05 14.70 6.61
N GLN A 117 -24.74 13.99 7.49
CA GLN A 117 -24.87 12.54 7.36
C GLN A 117 -25.61 12.17 6.07
N HIS A 118 -25.08 11.20 5.33
CA HIS A 118 -25.65 10.74 4.07
C HIS A 118 -25.36 9.25 3.83
N GLU A 119 -26.14 8.59 2.98
CA GLU A 119 -25.94 7.19 2.65
C GLU A 119 -24.76 7.03 1.67
N VAL A 120 -23.86 6.11 2.00
CA VAL A 120 -22.73 5.72 1.14
C VAL A 120 -22.75 4.20 0.96
N THR A 121 -22.46 3.74 -0.26
CA THR A 121 -22.42 2.32 -0.61
C THR A 121 -21.01 1.89 -1.00
N ILE A 122 -20.44 0.97 -0.23
CA ILE A 122 -19.25 0.20 -0.57
C ILE A 122 -19.67 -0.93 -1.51
N THR A 123 -19.32 -0.82 -2.78
CA THR A 123 -19.78 -1.75 -3.82
C THR A 123 -19.01 -3.07 -3.85
N GLN A 124 -17.78 -3.09 -3.33
CA GLN A 124 -16.92 -4.26 -3.30
C GLN A 124 -16.30 -4.40 -1.91
N GLY A 125 -16.31 -5.63 -1.38
CA GLY A 125 -15.59 -5.93 -0.14
C GLY A 125 -14.09 -5.84 -0.36
N TYR A 126 -13.35 -5.55 0.70
CA TYR A 126 -11.91 -5.36 0.67
C TYR A 126 -11.27 -5.86 1.96
N TRP A 127 -9.97 -6.11 1.89
CA TRP A 127 -9.16 -6.40 3.06
C TRP A 127 -8.55 -5.10 3.57
N LEU A 128 -8.63 -4.87 4.88
CA LEU A 128 -8.02 -3.73 5.56
C LEU A 128 -7.02 -4.25 6.59
N ASP A 129 -5.87 -3.59 6.72
CA ASP A 129 -4.94 -3.90 7.81
C ASP A 129 -5.66 -3.74 9.16
N LYS A 130 -5.48 -4.72 10.05
CA LYS A 130 -6.14 -4.74 11.35
C LYS A 130 -5.58 -3.71 12.33
N TYR A 131 -4.32 -3.32 12.12
CA TYR A 131 -3.58 -2.34 12.91
C TYR A 131 -2.98 -1.29 11.98
N GLU A 132 -2.64 -0.12 12.53
CA GLU A 132 -1.82 0.84 11.82
C GLU A 132 -0.46 0.22 11.44
N VAL A 133 0.14 0.73 10.36
CA VAL A 133 1.47 0.31 9.91
C VAL A 133 2.47 0.53 11.03
N THR A 134 3.19 -0.52 11.43
CA THR A 134 4.15 -0.44 12.53
C THR A 134 5.51 0.11 12.07
N ASN A 135 6.33 0.56 13.02
CA ASN A 135 7.73 0.94 12.76
C ASN A 135 8.50 -0.20 12.07
N ALA A 136 8.38 -1.44 12.55
CA ALA A 136 9.07 -2.58 11.94
C ALA A 136 8.58 -2.89 10.52
N ALA A 137 7.27 -2.80 10.28
CA ALA A 137 6.72 -3.05 8.95
C ALA A 137 7.16 -1.97 7.94
N PHE A 138 7.16 -0.69 8.36
CA PHE A 138 7.68 0.38 7.53
C PHE A 138 9.19 0.29 7.31
N GLN A 139 9.95 -0.16 8.31
CA GLN A 139 11.40 -0.39 8.17
C GLN A 139 11.72 -1.44 7.10
N ALA A 140 10.91 -2.51 6.99
CA ALA A 140 11.06 -3.50 5.93
C ALA A 140 10.91 -2.87 4.52
N PHE A 141 10.00 -1.92 4.35
CA PHE A 141 9.88 -1.14 3.10
C PHE A 141 11.13 -0.32 2.81
N VAL A 142 11.73 0.32 3.83
CA VAL A 142 12.96 1.09 3.66
C VAL A 142 14.12 0.17 3.24
N GLU A 143 14.27 -0.97 3.91
CA GLU A 143 15.34 -1.94 3.68
C GLU A 143 15.24 -2.62 2.31
N ASP A 144 14.02 -2.81 1.80
CA ASP A 144 13.75 -3.34 0.45
C ASP A 144 13.90 -2.26 -0.65
N GLY A 145 14.47 -1.10 -0.31
CA GLY A 145 14.74 -0.04 -1.28
C GLY A 145 13.52 0.77 -1.67
N GLY A 146 12.50 0.87 -0.81
CA GLY A 146 11.24 1.57 -1.08
C GLY A 146 11.38 3.04 -1.51
N TYR A 147 12.39 3.75 -1.00
CA TYR A 147 12.73 5.11 -1.41
C TYR A 147 13.58 5.20 -2.68
N LEU A 148 14.10 4.07 -3.18
CA LEU A 148 14.96 4.01 -4.35
C LEU A 148 14.21 3.53 -5.61
N ASN A 149 12.98 3.03 -5.45
CA ASN A 149 12.18 2.51 -6.54
C ASN A 149 10.98 3.42 -6.87
N GLU A 150 11.06 4.12 -8.00
CA GLU A 150 10.02 5.03 -8.50
C GLU A 150 8.64 4.37 -8.71
N GLU A 151 8.60 3.06 -8.98
CA GLU A 151 7.34 2.33 -9.25
C GLU A 151 6.34 2.42 -8.08
N PHE A 152 6.84 2.53 -6.86
CA PHE A 152 5.99 2.65 -5.68
C PHE A 152 5.38 4.04 -5.51
N TRP A 153 5.88 5.06 -6.20
CA TRP A 153 5.50 6.46 -5.96
C TRP A 153 4.50 6.96 -7.01
N SER A 154 3.57 7.83 -6.60
CA SER A 154 2.84 8.66 -7.56
C SER A 154 3.79 9.66 -8.20
N GLU A 155 3.41 10.24 -9.35
CA GLU A 155 4.22 11.28 -10.00
C GLU A 155 4.51 12.45 -9.03
N GLU A 156 3.49 12.88 -8.28
CA GLU A 156 3.62 13.94 -7.27
C GLU A 156 4.50 13.52 -6.09
N GLY A 157 4.35 12.28 -5.61
CA GLY A 157 5.18 11.71 -4.56
C GLY A 157 6.65 11.60 -4.97
N TRP A 158 6.93 11.15 -6.19
CA TRP A 158 8.29 11.06 -6.71
C TRP A 158 8.91 12.43 -6.92
N ARG A 159 8.13 13.41 -7.41
CA ARG A 159 8.56 14.81 -7.53
C ARG A 159 8.79 15.46 -6.15
N TRP A 160 8.04 15.04 -5.13
CA TRP A 160 8.32 15.42 -3.74
C TRP A 160 9.63 14.81 -3.26
N LEU A 161 9.83 13.50 -3.45
CA LEU A 161 11.01 12.76 -2.99
C LEU A 161 12.29 13.23 -3.67
N SER A 162 12.24 13.53 -4.97
CA SER A 162 13.37 14.04 -5.76
C SER A 162 13.96 15.36 -5.23
N ARG A 163 13.24 16.07 -4.36
CA ARG A 163 13.70 17.31 -3.71
C ARG A 163 14.22 17.08 -2.28
N LYS A 164 14.34 15.83 -1.84
CA LYS A 164 14.79 15.42 -0.51
C LYS A 164 16.19 14.83 -0.56
N VAL A 165 16.80 14.72 0.62
CA VAL A 165 18.00 13.91 0.85
C VAL A 165 17.50 12.57 1.35
N VAL A 166 17.54 11.52 0.52
CA VAL A 166 16.92 10.22 0.80
C VAL A 166 17.52 9.57 2.05
N GLU A 167 18.81 9.78 2.29
CA GLU A 167 19.52 9.28 3.47
C GLU A 167 19.04 9.91 4.80
N GLN A 168 18.23 10.96 4.74
CA GLN A 168 17.58 11.59 5.90
C GLN A 168 16.11 11.16 6.04
N LEU A 169 15.67 10.17 5.26
CA LEU A 169 14.32 9.63 5.28
C LEU A 169 14.31 8.16 5.71
N PRO A 170 13.19 7.70 6.32
CA PRO A 170 12.07 8.52 6.82
C PRO A 170 12.52 9.44 7.96
N VAL A 171 11.78 10.52 8.20
CA VAL A 171 12.10 11.44 9.29
C VAL A 171 11.99 10.71 10.61
N SER A 172 13.09 10.67 11.37
CA SER A 172 13.08 10.14 12.74
C SER A 172 12.27 11.06 13.64
N CYS A 173 11.19 10.53 14.22
CA CYS A 173 10.38 11.24 15.19
C CYS A 173 9.68 10.26 16.14
N GLY A 174 9.56 10.65 17.41
CA GLY A 174 9.00 9.78 18.44
C GLY A 174 9.96 8.65 18.83
N ASP A 175 9.43 7.68 19.57
CA ASP A 175 10.19 6.53 20.06
C ASP A 175 10.20 5.43 18.98
N GLU A 176 11.12 5.55 18.01
CA GLU A 176 11.29 4.56 16.93
C GLU A 176 11.78 3.19 17.44
N ASP A 177 12.29 3.13 18.67
CA ASP A 177 12.73 1.90 19.34
C ASP A 177 11.57 0.93 19.66
N GLU A 178 10.33 1.38 19.55
CA GLU A 178 9.13 0.56 19.74
C GLU A 178 8.66 -0.02 18.40
N ALA A 179 9.22 -1.17 18.03
CA ALA A 179 8.99 -1.85 16.75
C ALA A 179 7.50 -2.07 16.38
N ASN A 180 6.64 -2.29 17.39
CA ASN A 180 5.22 -2.56 17.22
C ASN A 180 4.34 -1.30 17.31
N HIS A 181 4.92 -0.13 17.54
CA HIS A 181 4.16 1.12 17.54
C HIS A 181 3.83 1.59 16.13
N PRO A 182 2.70 2.32 15.95
CA PRO A 182 2.37 2.93 14.68
C PRO A 182 3.50 3.82 14.18
N ARG A 183 3.86 3.68 12.89
CA ARG A 183 4.79 4.56 12.21
C ARG A 183 4.17 5.95 12.14
N VAL A 184 4.90 6.92 12.66
CA VAL A 184 4.53 8.34 12.65
C VAL A 184 5.52 9.16 11.83
N CYS A 185 5.19 10.45 11.61
CA CYS A 185 5.97 11.41 10.84
C CYS A 185 6.33 10.98 9.42
N ILE A 186 5.41 10.26 8.78
CA ILE A 186 5.44 10.02 7.35
C ILE A 186 4.44 10.96 6.67
N THR A 187 4.75 11.33 5.44
CA THR A 187 3.84 12.06 4.57
C THR A 187 2.79 11.14 3.97
N TRP A 188 1.75 11.73 3.38
CA TRP A 188 0.78 10.98 2.60
C TRP A 188 1.42 10.22 1.44
N TYR A 189 2.43 10.81 0.77
CA TYR A 189 3.16 10.17 -0.33
C TYR A 189 3.93 8.92 0.13
N GLU A 190 4.56 8.99 1.30
CA GLU A 190 5.26 7.84 1.89
C GLU A 190 4.28 6.73 2.27
N ALA A 191 3.12 7.07 2.85
CA ALA A 191 2.07 6.11 3.17
C ALA A 191 1.50 5.43 1.91
N GLU A 192 1.27 6.20 0.85
CA GLU A 192 0.85 5.67 -0.45
C GLU A 192 1.91 4.73 -1.05
N ALA A 193 3.18 5.13 -1.01
CA ALA A 193 4.28 4.33 -1.55
C ALA A 193 4.45 3.00 -0.81
N TYR A 194 4.38 3.03 0.52
CA TYR A 194 4.36 1.81 1.34
C TYR A 194 3.20 0.88 0.97
N ALA A 195 1.99 1.43 0.82
CA ALA A 195 0.83 0.63 0.45
C ALA A 195 1.00 -0.03 -0.92
N ARG A 196 1.54 0.70 -1.91
CA ARG A 196 1.80 0.17 -3.26
C ARG A 196 2.90 -0.90 -3.27
N TRP A 197 3.97 -0.71 -2.49
CA TRP A 197 5.03 -1.72 -2.32
C TRP A 197 4.49 -3.06 -1.79
N ARG A 198 3.51 -3.02 -0.87
CA ARG A 198 2.79 -4.23 -0.40
C ARG A 198 1.74 -4.78 -1.38
N GLY A 199 1.60 -4.19 -2.57
CA GLY A 199 0.54 -4.54 -3.53
C GLY A 199 -0.87 -4.12 -3.10
N GLY A 200 -0.96 -3.16 -2.16
CA GLY A 200 -2.20 -2.59 -1.65
C GLY A 200 -2.39 -1.13 -2.08
N ARG A 201 -3.26 -0.43 -1.34
CA ARG A 201 -3.54 1.00 -1.48
C ARG A 201 -4.01 1.59 -0.16
N LEU A 202 -4.04 2.92 -0.07
CA LEU A 202 -4.74 3.59 1.03
C LEU A 202 -6.26 3.36 0.92
N PRO A 203 -6.97 3.21 2.05
CA PRO A 203 -8.42 3.22 2.06
C PRO A 203 -8.92 4.61 1.67
N THR A 204 -10.07 4.66 1.00
CA THR A 204 -10.83 5.90 0.89
C THR A 204 -11.41 6.27 2.25
N GLU A 205 -11.81 7.54 2.43
CA GLU A 205 -12.47 7.98 3.67
C GLU A 205 -13.73 7.15 3.98
N ALA A 206 -14.56 6.91 2.96
CA ALA A 206 -15.77 6.10 3.06
C ALA A 206 -15.48 4.65 3.48
N GLU A 207 -14.43 4.04 2.92
CA GLU A 207 -14.00 2.71 3.34
C GLU A 207 -13.53 2.72 4.79
N TRP A 208 -12.67 3.65 5.15
CA TRP A 208 -12.14 3.74 6.51
C TRP A 208 -13.24 3.94 7.55
N GLU A 209 -14.20 4.84 7.30
CA GLU A 209 -15.33 5.05 8.21
C GLU A 209 -16.28 3.84 8.24
N PHE A 210 -16.56 3.20 7.10
CA PHE A 210 -17.39 1.99 7.06
C PHE A 210 -16.76 0.83 7.84
N ALA A 211 -15.45 0.63 7.71
CA ALA A 211 -14.73 -0.39 8.46
C ALA A 211 -14.77 -0.11 9.98
N ALA A 212 -14.69 1.15 10.38
CA ALA A 212 -14.73 1.56 11.78
C ALA A 212 -16.13 1.46 12.39
N ARG A 213 -17.18 1.84 11.66
CA ARG A 213 -18.56 1.95 12.18
C ARG A 213 -19.44 0.74 11.91
N GLY A 214 -19.15 0.02 10.83
CA GLY A 214 -20.00 -1.04 10.29
C GLY A 214 -21.33 -0.53 9.70
N PRO A 215 -22.17 -1.44 9.17
CA PRO A 215 -23.46 -1.09 8.57
C PRO A 215 -24.48 -0.56 9.59
N GLN A 216 -24.21 -0.69 10.89
CA GLN A 216 -25.04 -0.12 11.96
C GLN A 216 -24.78 1.37 12.20
N SER A 217 -23.77 1.97 11.56
CA SER A 217 -23.39 3.38 11.72
C SER A 217 -23.21 3.77 13.20
N LEU A 218 -22.47 2.94 13.95
CA LEU A 218 -22.22 3.17 15.38
C LEU A 218 -21.46 4.48 15.63
N ILE A 219 -21.70 5.10 16.79
CA ILE A 219 -21.00 6.33 17.20
C ILE A 219 -19.51 6.07 17.43
N TYR A 220 -19.19 4.96 18.11
CA TYR A 220 -17.83 4.46 18.30
C TYR A 220 -17.70 3.07 17.67
N PRO A 221 -16.48 2.63 17.30
CA PRO A 221 -16.30 1.29 16.72
C PRO A 221 -16.79 0.13 17.58
N TRP A 222 -16.95 0.35 18.89
CA TRP A 222 -17.40 -0.65 19.86
C TRP A 222 -18.84 -0.46 20.34
N GLY A 223 -19.58 0.53 19.84
CA GLY A 223 -20.96 0.80 20.24
C GLY A 223 -21.29 2.28 20.35
N ASN A 224 -22.45 2.58 20.94
CA ASN A 224 -22.93 3.96 21.07
C ASN A 224 -22.56 4.63 22.40
N GLU A 225 -22.00 3.88 23.34
CA GLU A 225 -21.54 4.38 24.62
C GLU A 225 -20.02 4.50 24.63
N PHE A 226 -19.53 5.63 25.15
CA PHE A 226 -18.09 5.86 25.26
C PHE A 226 -17.49 4.92 26.31
N ASP A 227 -16.38 4.27 25.95
CA ASP A 227 -15.66 3.33 26.81
C ASP A 227 -14.18 3.71 26.82
N GLU A 228 -13.72 4.31 27.91
CA GLU A 228 -12.34 4.81 28.05
C GLU A 228 -11.29 3.70 28.02
N SER A 229 -11.67 2.44 28.25
CA SER A 229 -10.75 1.30 28.20
C SER A 229 -10.41 0.88 26.77
N LYS A 230 -11.20 1.32 25.78
CA LYS A 230 -11.09 0.95 24.37
C LYS A 230 -10.40 1.99 23.51
N ALA A 231 -9.95 3.11 24.09
CA ALA A 231 -9.20 4.14 23.39
C ALA A 231 -8.00 4.61 24.22
N LYS A 232 -6.86 4.85 23.57
CA LYS A 232 -5.71 5.52 24.19
C LYS A 232 -6.00 7.02 24.32
N CYS A 233 -6.62 7.41 25.42
CA CYS A 233 -6.85 8.83 25.72
C CYS A 233 -5.72 9.41 26.58
N ARG A 234 -5.19 10.57 26.17
CA ARG A 234 -4.10 11.30 26.87
C ARG A 234 -4.40 11.60 28.35
N ARG A 235 -5.68 11.55 28.77
CA ARG A 235 -6.12 11.74 30.16
C ARG A 235 -5.58 10.66 31.11
N GLN A 236 -5.38 9.42 30.65
CA GLN A 236 -4.85 8.33 31.48
C GLN A 236 -3.38 8.52 31.88
N GLN A 237 -2.57 9.26 31.11
CA GLN A 237 -1.14 9.42 31.41
C GLN A 237 -0.84 10.46 32.50
N ARG A 238 -1.76 11.41 32.77
CA ARG A 238 -1.58 12.40 33.85
C ARG A 238 -2.09 11.94 35.22
N LEU A 239 -3.04 11.01 35.27
CA LEU A 239 -3.57 10.53 36.55
C LEU A 239 -2.63 9.52 37.24
N ASN A 240 -1.69 8.92 36.51
CA ASN A 240 -0.72 7.99 37.08
C ASN A 240 0.56 8.68 37.63
N THR A 241 0.77 9.98 37.40
CA THR A 241 1.96 10.71 37.87
C THR A 241 1.68 11.81 38.90
N SER A 242 0.41 12.09 39.19
CA SER A 242 0.04 13.08 40.20
C SER A 242 -1.39 12.82 40.65
N GLY A 243 -1.55 12.11 41.77
CA GLY A 243 -2.84 11.84 42.40
C GLY A 243 -3.53 13.08 42.98
N GLN A 244 -3.68 14.15 42.21
CA GLN A 244 -4.46 15.32 42.55
C GLN A 244 -5.17 15.85 41.29
N LEU A 245 -6.51 15.85 41.37
CA LEU A 245 -7.38 16.53 40.40
C LEU A 245 -7.22 18.06 40.55
N PRO A 246 -7.26 18.84 39.45
CA PRO A 246 -7.59 20.26 39.51
C PRO A 246 -9.07 20.47 39.84
#